data_AF-A0A164UD41-F1
#
_entry.id   AF-A0A164UD41-F1
#
_cell.length_a   1.000
_cell.length_b   1.000
_cell.length_c   1.000
_cell.angle_alpha   90.00
_cell.angle_beta   90.00
_cell.angle_gamma   90.00
#
_symmetry.space_group_name_H-M   'P 1'
#
loop_
_entity.id
_entity.type
_entity.pdbx_description
1 polymer ?
#
loop_
_entity_poly.entity_id
_entity_poly.type
_entity_poly.pdbx_seq_one_letter_code
_entity_poly.pdbx_strand_id
1 'polypeptide(L)'
;MSFSQTMLSLDNVPGDILEYIAIALCVTDRPLGPPSSLSALLRTCRSVYNVLSFSANKPLYGRIFKMTFDSSVALRRLGLQSLTAAALADELVLRFTVMKRFRRGEGSIEPDRELFDAREVEQITQGLWTAYFMVLENEGKNIEMLRIYARINTWILDYLFDANGASFINDEIRQETWPEPSVNICLAMSLAWFFLEPCKST
;
A
#
# COMPACT_ATOMS: atom_id res chain seq x y z
N MET A 1 3.76 41.78 39.69
CA MET A 1 4.46 41.06 38.61
C MET A 1 3.63 39.82 38.29
N SER A 2 2.81 39.90 37.25
CA SER A 2 1.99 38.77 36.80
C SER A 2 2.84 37.94 35.85
N PHE A 3 3.22 36.74 36.26
CA PHE A 3 3.70 35.74 35.30
C PHE A 3 2.51 35.39 34.42
N SER A 4 2.49 35.88 33.18
CA SER A 4 1.60 35.33 32.16
C SER A 4 1.94 33.85 32.04
N GLN A 5 1.09 32.98 32.60
CA GLN A 5 1.08 31.58 32.22
C GLN A 5 0.87 31.56 30.71
N THR A 6 1.92 31.29 29.95
CA THR A 6 1.79 30.79 28.59
C THR A 6 0.95 29.54 28.71
N MET A 7 -0.35 29.66 28.42
CA MET A 7 -1.25 28.51 28.40
C MET A 7 -0.59 27.45 27.51
N LEU A 8 -0.40 26.27 28.08
CA LEU A 8 0.09 25.09 27.38
C LEU A 8 -0.96 24.73 26.33
N SER A 9 -0.81 25.29 25.13
CA SER A 9 -1.63 25.00 23.96
C SER A 9 -0.82 24.16 22.98
N LEU A 10 -1.49 23.21 22.32
CA LEU A 10 -0.92 22.44 21.23
C LEU A 10 -0.44 23.35 20.08
N ASP A 11 -1.03 24.54 19.93
CA ASP A 11 -0.65 25.53 18.90
C ASP A 11 0.74 26.12 19.11
N ASN A 12 1.27 26.06 20.34
CA ASN A 12 2.59 26.59 20.70
C ASN A 12 3.68 25.50 20.66
N VAL A 13 3.33 24.26 20.30
CA VAL A 13 4.30 23.17 20.21
C VAL A 13 5.17 23.35 18.96
N PRO A 14 6.51 23.31 19.07
CA PRO A 14 7.41 23.38 17.93
C PRO A 14 7.15 22.26 16.89
N GLY A 15 7.38 22.59 15.61
CA GLY A 15 7.03 21.68 14.51
C GLY A 15 7.79 20.34 14.52
N ASP A 16 9.05 20.35 14.95
CA ASP A 16 9.88 19.16 15.15
C ASP A 16 9.32 18.24 16.25
N ILE A 17 8.75 18.82 17.31
CA ILE A 17 8.05 18.06 18.36
C ILE A 17 6.74 17.48 17.82
N LEU A 18 6.00 18.23 17.00
CA LEU A 18 4.80 17.72 16.33
C LEU A 18 5.13 16.56 15.38
N GLU A 19 6.22 16.64 14.63
CA GLU A 19 6.70 15.53 13.80
C GLU A 19 7.07 14.30 14.63
N TYR A 20 7.74 14.51 15.76
CA TYR A 20 8.09 13.41 16.67
C TYR A 20 6.84 12.72 17.21
N ILE A 21 5.82 13.48 17.63
CA ILE A 21 4.51 12.95 18.04
C ILE A 21 3.87 12.17 16.89
N ALA A 22 3.85 12.72 15.67
CA ALA A 22 3.28 12.06 14.50
C ALA A 22 3.95 10.71 14.19
N ILE A 23 5.28 10.65 14.28
CA ILE A 23 6.05 9.41 14.10
C ILE A 23 5.73 8.41 15.20
N ALA A 24 5.70 8.85 16.47
CA ALA A 24 5.38 7.99 17.60
C ALA A 24 3.99 7.36 17.43
N LEU A 25 2.99 8.11 16.96
CA LEU A 25 1.65 7.60 16.65
C LEU A 25 1.68 6.50 15.57
N CYS A 26 2.48 6.69 14.52
CA CYS A 26 2.61 5.69 13.44
C CYS A 26 3.25 4.39 13.95
N VAL A 27 4.19 4.47 14.89
CA VAL A 27 4.81 3.28 15.51
C VAL A 27 3.82 2.57 16.44
N THR A 28 2.98 3.31 17.17
CA THR A 28 2.02 2.73 18.11
C THR A 28 0.82 2.05 17.46
N ASP A 29 0.43 2.45 16.25
CA ASP A 29 -0.80 1.96 15.56
C ASP A 29 -0.78 0.44 15.23
N ARG A 30 0.30 -0.28 15.57
CA ARG A 30 0.64 -1.66 15.14
C ARG A 30 0.76 -1.75 13.61
N PRO A 31 1.81 -2.39 13.08
CA PRO A 31 2.36 -2.05 11.76
C PRO A 31 1.50 -2.43 10.55
N LEU A 32 0.29 -2.98 10.74
CA LEU A 32 -0.50 -3.64 9.71
C LEU A 32 -1.65 -2.74 9.23
N GLY A 33 -1.29 -1.62 8.61
CA GLY A 33 -2.25 -0.71 8.00
C GLY A 33 -1.76 0.74 7.92
N PRO A 34 -2.56 1.62 7.30
CA PRO A 34 -2.24 3.04 7.22
C PRO A 34 -2.26 3.68 8.62
N PRO A 35 -1.45 4.73 8.87
CA PRO A 35 -1.36 5.40 10.17
C PRO A 35 -2.66 6.16 10.48
N SER A 36 -3.63 5.46 11.07
CA SER A 36 -4.98 5.96 11.32
C SER A 36 -5.00 7.08 12.37
N SER A 37 -4.16 6.99 13.40
CA SER A 37 -4.06 7.99 14.47
C SER A 37 -3.50 9.32 13.97
N LEU A 38 -2.67 9.30 12.91
CA LEU A 38 -2.17 10.53 12.28
C LEU A 38 -3.32 11.35 11.69
N SER A 39 -4.32 10.69 11.10
CA SER A 39 -5.49 11.38 10.56
C SER A 39 -6.31 12.08 11.64
N ALA A 40 -6.40 11.50 12.84
CA ALA A 40 -7.07 12.11 13.98
C ALA A 40 -6.29 13.33 14.48
N LEU A 41 -4.96 13.24 14.59
CA LEU A 41 -4.09 14.35 14.99
C LEU A 41 -4.22 15.55 14.03
N LEU A 42 -4.20 15.31 12.72
CA LEU A 42 -4.35 16.35 11.70
C LEU A 42 -5.68 17.12 11.78
N ARG A 43 -6.70 16.54 12.42
CA ARG A 43 -8.03 17.15 12.57
C ARG A 43 -8.22 17.93 13.86
N THR A 44 -7.20 17.99 14.72
CA THR A 44 -7.29 18.65 16.04
C THR A 44 -7.28 20.18 15.94
N CYS A 45 -6.32 20.76 15.22
CA CYS A 45 -6.25 22.20 15.00
C CYS A 45 -5.55 22.56 13.67
N ARG A 46 -5.75 23.81 13.22
CA ARG A 46 -5.17 24.32 11.98
C ARG A 46 -3.65 24.42 12.03
N SER A 47 -3.07 24.77 13.18
CA SER A 47 -1.62 24.86 13.36
C SER A 47 -0.96 23.51 13.07
N VAL A 48 -1.45 22.45 13.72
CA VAL A 48 -0.99 21.07 13.52
C VAL A 48 -1.17 20.62 12.08
N TYR A 49 -2.34 20.87 11.47
CA TYR A 49 -2.58 20.52 10.07
C TYR A 49 -1.57 21.20 9.13
N ASN A 50 -1.32 22.50 9.33
CA ASN A 50 -0.41 23.26 8.47
C ASN A 50 1.04 22.77 8.57
N VAL A 51 1.44 22.21 9.71
CA VAL A 51 2.79 21.67 9.93
C VAL A 51 2.92 20.22 9.46
N LEU A 52 1.90 19.40 9.66
CA LEU A 52 1.99 17.94 9.48
C LEU A 52 1.32 17.39 8.22
N SER A 53 0.52 18.19 7.51
CA SER A 53 -0.22 17.71 6.33
C SER A 53 0.70 17.15 5.25
N PHE A 54 0.20 16.18 4.47
CA PHE A 54 0.92 15.53 3.37
C PHE A 54 1.48 16.51 2.34
N SER A 55 0.74 17.57 2.04
CA SER A 55 1.16 18.63 1.13
C SER A 55 2.26 19.51 1.72
N ALA A 56 2.24 19.75 3.03
CA ALA A 56 3.19 20.65 3.70
C ALA A 56 4.49 19.95 4.11
N ASN A 57 4.45 18.65 4.43
CA ASN A 57 5.57 17.95 5.06
C ASN A 57 5.86 16.58 4.45
N LYS A 58 6.23 16.54 3.16
CA LYS A 58 6.70 15.31 2.49
C LYS A 58 7.83 14.57 3.25
N PRO A 59 8.82 15.25 3.86
CA PRO A 59 9.86 14.57 4.62
C PRO A 59 9.36 13.68 5.75
N LEU A 60 8.33 14.12 6.50
CA LEU A 60 7.67 13.31 7.52
C LEU A 60 7.14 12.00 6.95
N TYR A 61 6.40 12.05 5.84
CA TYR A 61 5.82 10.85 5.21
C TYR A 61 6.86 9.95 4.57
N GLY A 62 7.97 10.51 4.05
CA GLY A 62 9.12 9.72 3.62
C GLY A 62 9.79 8.97 4.78
N ARG A 63 9.81 9.54 6.00
CA ARG A 63 10.27 8.84 7.21
C ARG A 63 9.29 7.75 7.63
N ILE A 64 7.99 8.03 7.60
CA ILE A 64 6.94 7.03 7.88
C ILE A 64 7.09 5.86 6.91
N PHE A 65 7.27 6.11 5.61
CA PHE A 65 7.51 5.06 4.61
C PHE A 65 8.65 4.12 4.99
N LYS A 66 9.83 4.66 5.36
CA LYS A 66 10.99 3.83 5.75
C LYS A 66 10.75 3.00 7.01
N MET A 67 9.85 3.44 7.88
CA MET A 67 9.45 2.69 9.06
C MET A 67 8.46 1.57 8.72
N THR A 68 7.54 1.84 7.78
CA THR A 68 6.45 0.94 7.38
C THR A 68 6.86 -0.12 6.37
N PHE A 69 7.68 0.23 5.37
CA PHE A 69 8.04 -0.63 4.23
C PHE A 69 9.54 -0.85 4.13
N ASP A 70 9.92 -1.93 3.45
CA ASP A 70 11.31 -2.19 3.09
C ASP A 70 11.67 -1.31 1.88
N SER A 71 12.79 -0.58 2.01
CA SER A 71 13.28 0.34 0.97
C SER A 71 14.76 0.14 0.63
N SER A 72 15.49 -0.71 1.35
CA SER A 72 16.94 -0.86 1.14
C SER A 72 17.24 -1.52 -0.20
N VAL A 73 16.42 -2.48 -0.64
CA VAL A 73 16.54 -3.09 -1.97
C VAL A 73 16.32 -2.06 -3.08
N ALA A 74 15.25 -1.26 -2.97
CA ALA A 74 14.98 -0.17 -3.91
C ALA A 74 16.15 0.83 -3.94
N LEU A 75 16.69 1.17 -2.77
CA LEU A 75 17.85 2.06 -2.65
C LEU A 75 19.08 1.52 -3.38
N ARG A 76 19.39 0.23 -3.24
CA ARG A 76 20.51 -0.42 -3.93
C ARG A 76 20.33 -0.42 -5.45
N ARG A 77 19.09 -0.55 -5.93
CA ARG A 77 18.76 -0.62 -7.37
C ARG A 77 18.70 0.74 -8.05
N LEU A 78 18.10 1.74 -7.39
CA LEU A 78 17.76 3.04 -7.99
C LEU A 78 18.68 4.18 -7.53
N GLY A 79 19.43 3.99 -6.44
CA GLY A 79 20.32 5.00 -5.86
C GLY A 79 19.60 6.07 -5.03
N LEU A 80 20.38 6.82 -4.25
CA LEU A 80 19.87 7.86 -3.32
C LEU A 80 19.13 9.00 -4.02
N GLN A 81 19.51 9.32 -5.26
CA GLN A 81 18.89 10.42 -6.02
C GLN A 81 17.44 10.13 -6.40
N SER A 82 17.08 8.84 -6.53
CA SER A 82 15.74 8.40 -6.90
C SER A 82 14.82 8.28 -5.68
N LEU A 83 15.37 7.96 -4.50
CA LEU A 83 14.61 7.78 -3.25
C LEU A 83 14.56 9.08 -2.42
N THR A 84 14.12 10.16 -3.04
CA THR A 84 13.89 11.43 -2.35
C THR A 84 12.77 11.30 -1.32
N ALA A 85 12.73 12.20 -0.33
CA ALA A 85 11.68 12.15 0.69
C ALA A 85 10.27 12.32 0.08
N ALA A 86 10.15 13.11 -1.00
CA ALA A 86 8.91 13.26 -1.76
C ALA A 86 8.51 11.95 -2.48
N ALA A 87 9.45 11.31 -3.17
CA ALA A 87 9.19 10.04 -3.85
C ALA A 87 8.72 8.95 -2.87
N LEU A 88 9.37 8.85 -1.70
CA LEU A 88 8.97 7.89 -0.66
C LEU A 88 7.60 8.23 -0.05
N ALA A 89 7.29 9.51 0.11
CA ALA A 89 5.97 9.95 0.56
C ALA A 89 4.87 9.61 -0.46
N ASP A 90 5.14 9.74 -1.76
CA ASP A 90 4.20 9.38 -2.81
C ASP A 90 4.01 7.85 -2.88
N GLU A 91 5.11 7.09 -2.74
CA GLU A 91 5.07 5.63 -2.68
C GLU A 91 4.28 5.10 -1.47
N LEU A 92 4.35 5.79 -0.32
CA LEU A 92 3.51 5.49 0.86
C LEU A 92 2.03 5.50 0.49
N VAL A 93 1.58 6.56 -0.19
CA VAL A 93 0.18 6.72 -0.60
C VAL A 93 -0.19 5.67 -1.65
N LEU A 94 0.68 5.45 -2.65
CA LEU A 94 0.45 4.46 -3.70
C LEU A 94 0.25 3.06 -3.12
N ARG A 95 1.20 2.57 -2.30
CA ARG A 95 1.14 1.23 -1.72
C ARG A 95 -0.09 1.03 -0.85
N PHE A 96 -0.43 1.99 0.02
CA PHE A 96 -1.64 1.87 0.82
C PHE A 96 -2.92 1.92 0.00
N THR A 97 -2.94 2.71 -1.07
CA THR A 97 -4.08 2.77 -1.99
C THR A 97 -4.28 1.42 -2.67
N VAL A 98 -3.24 0.87 -3.30
CA VAL A 98 -3.27 -0.44 -3.97
C VAL A 98 -3.69 -1.54 -2.98
N MET A 99 -3.04 -1.61 -1.82
CA MET A 99 -3.36 -2.63 -0.82
C MET A 99 -4.78 -2.53 -0.28
N LYS A 100 -5.33 -1.31 -0.14
CA LYS A 100 -6.72 -1.12 0.26
C LYS A 100 -7.69 -1.68 -0.79
N ARG A 101 -7.37 -1.57 -2.08
CA ARG A 101 -8.18 -2.12 -3.18
C ARG A 101 -8.16 -3.64 -3.18
N PHE A 102 -6.98 -4.25 -3.05
CA PHE A 102 -6.86 -5.70 -2.87
C PHE A 102 -7.67 -6.20 -1.68
N ARG A 103 -7.56 -5.52 -0.53
CA ARG A 103 -8.30 -5.88 0.68
C ARG A 103 -9.82 -5.85 0.48
N ARG A 104 -10.31 -5.00 -0.42
CA ARG A 104 -11.73 -4.84 -0.75
C ARG A 104 -12.21 -5.79 -1.85
N GLY A 105 -11.33 -6.58 -2.47
CA GLY A 105 -11.69 -7.41 -3.62
C GLY A 105 -11.91 -6.61 -4.91
N GLU A 106 -11.44 -5.35 -4.98
CA GLU A 106 -11.69 -4.51 -6.17
C GLU A 106 -10.92 -5.06 -7.37
N GLY A 107 -11.64 -5.34 -8.47
CA GLY A 107 -11.07 -5.83 -9.72
C GLY A 107 -10.61 -7.30 -9.71
N SER A 108 -10.92 -8.09 -8.68
CA SER A 108 -10.65 -9.54 -8.70
C SER A 108 -11.73 -10.34 -9.44
N ILE A 109 -12.97 -9.87 -9.45
CA ILE A 109 -14.10 -10.55 -10.07
C ILE A 109 -14.72 -9.61 -11.09
N GLU A 110 -14.94 -10.10 -12.31
CA GLU A 110 -15.68 -9.43 -13.37
C GLU A 110 -16.49 -10.48 -14.15
N PRO A 111 -17.82 -10.55 -13.95
CA PRO A 111 -18.65 -11.52 -14.65
C PRO A 111 -18.82 -11.22 -16.15
N ASP A 112 -18.60 -9.98 -16.60
CA ASP A 112 -18.82 -9.60 -18.00
C ASP A 112 -17.56 -8.99 -18.64
N ARG A 113 -16.92 -9.78 -19.50
CA ARG A 113 -15.72 -9.38 -20.24
C ARG A 113 -15.95 -8.16 -21.14
N GLU A 114 -17.18 -7.94 -21.61
CA GLU A 114 -17.50 -6.82 -22.49
C GLU A 114 -17.64 -5.49 -21.73
N LEU A 115 -17.93 -5.55 -20.43
CA LEU A 115 -18.03 -4.36 -19.57
C LEU A 115 -16.68 -3.92 -19.01
N PHE A 116 -15.62 -4.70 -19.25
CA PHE A 116 -14.31 -4.47 -18.66
C PHE A 116 -13.64 -3.23 -19.27
N ASP A 117 -13.70 -2.12 -18.52
CA ASP A 117 -13.15 -0.82 -18.92
C ASP A 117 -11.62 -0.87 -18.92
N ALA A 118 -11.00 -0.26 -19.93
CA ALA A 118 -9.56 -0.04 -20.01
C ALA A 118 -8.95 0.58 -18.73
N ARG A 119 -9.70 1.44 -18.04
CA ARG A 119 -9.30 2.02 -16.76
C ARG A 119 -9.20 0.99 -15.64
N GLU A 120 -10.12 0.02 -15.59
CA GLU A 120 -10.08 -1.06 -14.61
C GLU A 120 -8.90 -1.99 -14.87
N VAL A 121 -8.67 -2.32 -16.15
CA VAL A 121 -7.49 -3.06 -16.58
C VAL A 121 -6.20 -2.35 -16.15
N GLU A 122 -6.06 -1.05 -16.43
CA GLU A 122 -4.89 -0.27 -16.04
C GLU A 122 -4.70 -0.26 -14.52
N GLN A 123 -5.79 -0.10 -13.78
CA GLN A 123 -5.81 -0.11 -12.33
C GLN A 123 -5.40 -1.45 -11.71
N ILE A 124 -5.82 -2.57 -12.30
CA ILE A 124 -5.39 -3.91 -11.91
C ILE A 124 -3.90 -4.09 -12.24
N THR A 125 -3.51 -3.68 -13.44
CA THR A 125 -2.12 -3.76 -13.93
C THR A 125 -1.17 -3.01 -12.99
N GLN A 126 -1.51 -1.77 -12.63
CA GLN A 126 -0.76 -0.95 -11.67
C GLN A 126 -0.69 -1.64 -10.30
N GLY A 127 -1.81 -2.16 -9.81
CA GLY A 127 -1.86 -2.85 -8.52
C GLY A 127 -0.95 -4.08 -8.48
N LEU A 128 -1.01 -4.92 -9.51
CA LEU A 128 -0.19 -6.12 -9.67
C LEU A 128 1.30 -5.78 -9.74
N TRP A 129 1.68 -4.76 -10.52
CA TRP A 129 3.07 -4.27 -10.55
C TRP A 129 3.54 -3.77 -9.19
N THR A 130 2.72 -2.95 -8.51
CA THR A 130 3.06 -2.45 -7.17
C THR A 130 3.27 -3.61 -6.18
N ALA A 131 2.38 -4.60 -6.16
CA ALA A 131 2.56 -5.79 -5.31
C ALA A 131 3.81 -6.58 -5.69
N TYR A 132 4.06 -6.77 -6.98
CA TYR A 132 5.22 -7.50 -7.46
C TYR A 132 6.53 -6.81 -7.06
N PHE A 133 6.64 -5.49 -7.22
CA PHE A 133 7.81 -4.75 -6.74
C PHE A 133 7.95 -4.80 -5.23
N MET A 134 6.87 -4.72 -4.47
CA MET A 134 6.90 -4.90 -3.02
C MET A 134 7.47 -6.26 -2.62
N VAL A 135 7.13 -7.34 -3.33
CA VAL A 135 7.71 -8.68 -3.13
C VAL A 135 9.20 -8.69 -3.47
N LEU A 136 9.60 -8.14 -4.61
CA LEU A 136 11.02 -8.08 -5.01
C LEU A 136 11.89 -7.26 -4.05
N GLU A 137 11.29 -6.26 -3.40
CA GLU A 137 11.97 -5.38 -2.45
C GLU A 137 11.90 -5.87 -1.01
N ASN A 138 11.28 -7.03 -0.77
CA ASN A 138 10.99 -7.50 0.58
C ASN A 138 12.27 -7.88 1.35
N GLU A 139 12.43 -7.27 2.52
CA GLU A 139 13.38 -7.66 3.56
C GLU A 139 12.65 -8.09 4.85
N GLY A 140 11.31 -8.15 4.82
CA GLY A 140 10.44 -8.74 5.83
C GLY A 140 9.07 -8.07 5.93
N LYS A 141 9.03 -6.74 5.82
CA LYS A 141 7.83 -5.93 6.06
C LYS A 141 6.85 -5.94 4.88
N ASN A 142 7.37 -5.89 3.65
CA ASN A 142 6.53 -5.72 2.47
C ASN A 142 5.59 -6.92 2.25
N ILE A 143 6.10 -8.14 2.35
CA ILE A 143 5.28 -9.37 2.23
C ILE A 143 4.28 -9.47 3.38
N GLU A 144 4.68 -9.12 4.60
CA GLU A 144 3.79 -9.12 5.75
C GLU A 144 2.61 -8.15 5.55
N MET A 145 2.87 -6.95 5.03
CA MET A 145 1.84 -5.96 4.69
C MET A 145 0.89 -6.46 3.59
N LEU A 146 1.43 -7.04 2.52
CA LEU A 146 0.60 -7.61 1.44
C LEU A 146 -0.26 -8.78 1.94
N ARG A 147 0.30 -9.64 2.79
CA ARG A 147 -0.41 -10.82 3.30
C ARG A 147 -1.49 -10.44 4.31
N ILE A 148 -1.13 -9.67 5.34
CA ILE A 148 -2.02 -9.46 6.48
C ILE A 148 -2.96 -8.28 6.25
N TYR A 149 -2.44 -7.12 5.81
CA TYR A 149 -3.28 -5.95 5.58
C TYR A 149 -4.01 -6.04 4.24
N ALA A 150 -3.29 -6.28 3.14
CA ALA A 150 -3.89 -6.26 1.81
C ALA A 150 -4.71 -7.52 1.49
N ARG A 151 -4.53 -8.61 2.23
CA ARG A 151 -5.17 -9.92 1.97
C ARG A 151 -4.96 -10.37 0.53
N ILE A 152 -3.75 -10.18 0.01
CA ILE A 152 -3.48 -10.38 -1.42
C ILE A 152 -3.78 -11.82 -1.86
N ASN A 153 -3.63 -12.81 -0.97
CA ASN A 153 -3.92 -14.21 -1.25
C ASN A 153 -5.36 -14.43 -1.72
N THR A 154 -6.35 -13.82 -1.04
CA THR A 154 -7.75 -13.97 -1.42
C THR A 154 -8.00 -13.28 -2.75
N TRP A 155 -7.47 -12.08 -2.93
CA TRP A 155 -7.61 -11.33 -4.18
C TRP A 155 -7.04 -12.09 -5.38
N ILE A 156 -5.85 -12.69 -5.24
CA ILE A 156 -5.20 -13.48 -6.32
C ILE A 156 -6.00 -14.74 -6.65
N LEU A 157 -6.50 -15.45 -5.62
CA LEU A 157 -7.31 -16.64 -5.84
C LEU A 157 -8.61 -16.30 -6.56
N ASP A 158 -9.27 -15.22 -6.16
CA ASP A 158 -10.48 -14.75 -6.83
C ASP A 158 -10.16 -14.35 -8.28
N TYR A 159 -9.10 -13.56 -8.50
CA TYR A 159 -8.68 -13.10 -9.82
C TYR A 159 -8.37 -14.24 -10.79
N LEU A 160 -7.61 -15.25 -10.36
CA LEU A 160 -7.15 -16.34 -11.22
C LEU A 160 -8.15 -17.49 -11.35
N PHE A 161 -8.87 -17.81 -10.28
CA PHE A 161 -9.54 -19.11 -10.15
C PHE A 161 -11.03 -19.04 -9.81
N ASP A 162 -11.59 -17.85 -9.49
CA ASP A 162 -13.04 -17.73 -9.35
C ASP A 162 -13.74 -18.01 -10.69
N ALA A 163 -14.98 -18.52 -10.64
CA ALA A 163 -15.78 -18.78 -11.83
C ALA A 163 -16.03 -17.53 -12.68
N ASN A 164 -15.99 -16.35 -12.06
CA ASN A 164 -16.11 -15.02 -12.66
C ASN A 164 -14.82 -14.19 -12.41
N GLY A 165 -13.67 -14.84 -12.22
CA GLY A 165 -12.40 -14.16 -11.96
C GLY A 165 -12.00 -13.26 -13.13
N ALA A 166 -11.58 -12.03 -12.85
CA ALA A 166 -11.26 -11.02 -13.87
C ALA A 166 -10.01 -11.32 -14.72
N SER A 167 -9.35 -12.48 -14.50
CA SER A 167 -8.35 -13.02 -15.43
C SER A 167 -8.96 -13.71 -16.64
N PHE A 168 -10.23 -14.12 -16.57
CA PHE A 168 -10.95 -14.90 -17.57
C PHE A 168 -10.30 -16.25 -17.95
N ILE A 169 -9.33 -16.72 -17.17
CA ILE A 169 -8.64 -18.01 -17.39
C ILE A 169 -9.65 -19.16 -17.41
N ASN A 170 -10.60 -19.15 -16.47
CA ASN A 170 -11.62 -20.21 -16.39
C ASN A 170 -12.56 -20.22 -17.60
N ASP A 171 -12.84 -19.06 -18.21
CA ASP A 171 -13.68 -19.01 -19.41
C ASP A 171 -12.96 -19.56 -20.63
N GLU A 172 -11.66 -19.26 -20.78
CA GLU A 172 -10.82 -19.80 -21.84
C GLU A 172 -10.66 -21.33 -21.69
N ILE A 173 -10.40 -21.82 -20.47
CA ILE A 173 -10.36 -23.26 -20.18
C ILE A 173 -11.70 -23.95 -20.51
N ARG A 174 -12.84 -23.33 -20.17
CA ARG A 174 -14.18 -23.86 -20.52
C ARG A 174 -14.43 -23.93 -22.02
N GLN A 175 -13.78 -23.04 -22.79
CA GLN A 175 -13.82 -23.03 -24.24
C GLN A 175 -12.76 -23.94 -24.88
N GLU A 176 -12.09 -24.78 -24.08
CA GLU A 176 -10.99 -25.66 -24.50
C GLU A 176 -9.82 -24.91 -25.15
N THR A 177 -9.64 -23.62 -24.81
CA THR A 177 -8.52 -22.79 -25.26
C THR A 177 -7.50 -22.61 -24.14
N TRP A 178 -6.22 -22.56 -24.52
CA TRP A 178 -5.17 -22.21 -23.57
C TRP A 178 -5.17 -20.70 -23.36
N PRO A 179 -5.09 -20.20 -22.11
CA PRO A 179 -5.10 -18.77 -21.89
C PRO A 179 -3.92 -18.05 -22.51
N GLU A 180 -4.19 -16.98 -23.25
CA GLU A 180 -3.13 -16.14 -23.81
C GLU A 180 -2.41 -15.39 -22.68
N PRO A 181 -1.08 -15.45 -22.60
CA PRO A 181 -0.34 -14.87 -21.48
C PRO A 181 -0.37 -13.34 -21.54
N SER A 182 -1.25 -12.74 -20.74
CA SER A 182 -1.25 -11.29 -20.51
C SER A 182 -0.27 -10.91 -19.38
N VAL A 183 0.17 -9.65 -19.37
CA VAL A 183 1.02 -9.12 -18.28
C VAL A 183 0.35 -9.33 -16.92
N ASN A 184 -0.96 -9.15 -16.84
CA ASN A 184 -1.71 -9.31 -15.58
C ASN A 184 -1.74 -10.76 -15.12
N ILE A 185 -2.00 -11.71 -16.03
CA ILE A 185 -1.94 -13.14 -15.72
C ILE A 185 -0.54 -13.53 -15.25
N CYS A 186 0.51 -13.10 -15.97
CA CYS A 186 1.90 -13.39 -15.60
C CYS A 186 2.27 -12.85 -14.22
N LEU A 187 1.89 -11.61 -13.89
CA LEU A 187 2.13 -11.01 -12.58
C LEU A 187 1.32 -11.70 -11.48
N ALA A 188 0.03 -11.97 -11.73
CA ALA A 188 -0.84 -12.64 -10.77
C ALA A 188 -0.35 -14.06 -10.47
N MET A 189 0.07 -14.83 -11.48
CA MET A 189 0.67 -16.15 -11.31
C MET A 189 2.01 -16.08 -10.56
N SER A 190 2.84 -15.08 -10.85
CA SER A 190 4.09 -14.86 -10.12
C SER A 190 3.82 -14.56 -8.64
N LEU A 191 2.84 -13.71 -8.34
CA LEU A 191 2.43 -13.42 -6.97
C LEU A 191 1.80 -14.66 -6.31
N ALA A 192 0.99 -15.44 -7.03
CA ALA A 192 0.43 -16.69 -6.53
C ALA A 192 1.55 -17.63 -6.05
N TRP A 193 2.64 -17.74 -6.80
CA TRP A 193 3.81 -18.53 -6.41
C TRP A 193 4.45 -18.07 -5.09
N PHE A 194 4.48 -16.76 -4.81
CA PHE A 194 5.02 -16.22 -3.55
C PHE A 194 4.08 -16.38 -2.34
N PHE A 195 2.77 -16.43 -2.58
CA PHE A 195 1.77 -16.28 -1.53
C PHE A 195 0.96 -17.55 -1.22
N LEU A 196 0.79 -18.43 -2.21
CA LEU A 196 0.12 -19.71 -2.06
C LEU A 196 1.10 -20.73 -1.47
N GLU A 197 0.96 -20.99 -0.17
CA GLU A 197 1.64 -22.11 0.44
C GLU A 197 0.89 -23.40 0.07
N PRO A 198 1.60 -24.47 -0.35
CA PRO A 198 0.96 -25.77 -0.46
C PRO A 198 0.40 -26.14 0.92
N CYS A 199 -0.86 -26.60 0.97
CA CYS A 199 -1.46 -27.10 2.20
C CYS A 199 -0.48 -28.07 2.85
N LYS A 200 0.01 -27.75 4.05
CA LYS A 200 0.73 -28.74 4.85
C LYS A 200 -0.27 -29.84 5.15
N SER A 201 -0.08 -31.00 4.54
CA SER A 201 -0.79 -32.21 4.92
C SER A 201 -0.48 -32.47 6.39
N THR A 202 -1.45 -32.15 7.25
CA THR A 202 -1.47 -32.50 8.67
C THR A 202 -1.65 -34.00 8.84
#